data_AF-A0AA38U4P7-F1
#
_entry.id   AF-A0AA38U4P7-F1
#
_cell.length_a   1.000
_cell.length_b   1.000
_cell.length_c   1.000
_cell.angle_alpha   90.00
_cell.angle_beta   90.00
_cell.angle_gamma   90.00
#
_symmetry.space_group_name_H-M   'P 1'
#
loop_
_entity.id
_entity.type
_entity.pdbx_description
1 polymer ?
#
loop_
_entity_poly.entity_id
_entity_poly.type
_entity_poly.pdbx_seq_one_letter_code
_entity_poly.pdbx_strand_id
1 'polypeptide(L)' 'IVLTFANALHTPNVSYNLISISKMDALGYKILFGNGVAKFFSPAGTHFLMGCGSGGLY' A
#
# COMPACT_ATOMS: atom_id res chain seq x y z
N ILE A 1 -28.96 19.96 1.88
CA ILE A 1 -27.65 20.65 1.80
C ILE A 1 -26.79 19.86 0.82
N VAL A 2 -26.37 20.48 -0.28
CA VAL A 2 -25.51 19.84 -1.30
C VAL A 2 -24.08 20.33 -1.07
N LEU A 3 -23.20 19.42 -0.68
CA LEU A 3 -21.78 19.71 -0.47
C LEU A 3 -21.06 19.56 -1.81
N THR A 4 -20.61 20.68 -2.39
CA THR A 4 -19.89 20.70 -3.66
C THR A 4 -18.41 20.90 -3.39
N PHE A 5 -17.60 19.85 -3.58
CA PHE A 5 -16.14 19.93 -3.46
C PHE A 5 -15.53 20.19 -4.83
N ALA A 6 -15.18 21.46 -5.11
CA ALA A 6 -14.69 21.91 -6.41
C ALA A 6 -13.39 21.24 -6.88
N ASN A 7 -12.64 20.59 -5.98
CA ASN A 7 -11.35 19.95 -6.28
C ASN A 7 -11.25 18.49 -5.79
N ALA A 8 -12.39 17.81 -5.60
CA ALA A 8 -12.35 16.39 -5.26
C ALA A 8 -12.23 15.56 -6.55
N LEU A 9 -11.07 14.90 -6.74
CA LEU A 9 -10.94 13.88 -7.77
C LEU A 9 -11.76 12.66 -7.32
N HIS A 10 -12.73 12.25 -8.12
CA HIS A 10 -13.48 11.02 -7.86
C HIS A 10 -12.53 9.82 -8.03
N THR A 11 -11.98 9.32 -6.94
CA THR A 11 -11.20 8.09 -6.96
C THR A 11 -12.19 6.94 -7.08
N PRO A 12 -12.08 6.06 -8.10
CA PRO A 12 -12.93 4.88 -8.18
C PRO A 12 -12.79 4.07 -6.89
N ASN A 13 -13.85 3.36 -6.52
CA ASN A 13 -13.83 2.49 -5.35
C ASN A 13 -12.74 1.43 -5.55
N VAL A 14 -11.58 1.65 -4.95
CA VAL A 14 -10.46 0.73 -5.05
C VAL A 14 -10.71 -0.35 -4.00
N SER A 15 -10.88 -1.59 -4.43
CA SER A 15 -11.08 -2.74 -3.54
C SER A 15 -9.89 -2.98 -2.58
N TYR A 16 -8.79 -2.25 -2.79
CA TYR A 16 -7.54 -2.38 -2.08
C TYR A 16 -7.01 -0.99 -1.71
N ASN A 17 -6.56 -0.84 -0.47
CA ASN A 17 -5.83 0.34 -0.04
C ASN A 17 -4.48 0.38 -0.77
N LEU A 18 -4.25 1.41 -1.58
CA LEU A 18 -2.96 1.66 -2.20
C LEU A 18 -1.99 2.14 -1.12
N ILE A 19 -1.05 1.29 -0.71
CA ILE A 19 0.00 1.67 0.23
C ILE A 19 1.17 2.23 -0.56
N SER A 20 1.52 3.50 -0.28
CA SER A 20 2.68 4.13 -0.91
C SER A 20 3.98 3.55 -0.35
N ILE A 21 4.68 2.78 -1.18
CA ILE A 21 6.00 2.18 -0.84
C ILE A 21 7.02 3.27 -0.49
N SER A 22 7.06 4.37 -1.27
CA SER A 22 8.02 5.46 -1.04
C SER A 22 7.79 6.18 0.29
N LYS A 23 6.54 6.31 0.74
CA LYS A 23 6.24 6.85 2.07
C LYS A 23 6.67 5.90 3.18
N MET A 24 6.52 4.60 2.98
CA MET A 24 6.98 3.60 3.95
C MET A 24 8.50 3.56 4.06
N ASP A 25 9.21 3.61 2.93
CA ASP A 25 10.68 3.68 2.89
C ASP A 25 11.19 4.94 3.63
N ALA A 26 10.57 6.11 3.39
CA ALA A 26 10.89 7.35 4.10
C ALA A 26 10.65 7.26 5.63
N LEU A 27 9.76 6.38 6.08
CA LEU A 27 9.49 6.11 7.49
C LEU A 27 10.36 4.98 8.07
N GLY A 28 11.30 4.43 7.29
CA GLY A 28 12.23 3.38 7.70
C GLY A 28 11.67 1.96 7.61
N TYR A 29 10.51 1.77 7.01
CA TYR A 29 9.96 0.44 6.75
C TYR A 29 10.65 -0.20 5.55
N LYS A 30 10.73 -1.52 5.56
CA LYS A 30 11.30 -2.30 4.44
C LYS A 30 10.25 -3.21 3.85
N ILE A 31 10.28 -3.37 2.53
CA ILE A 31 9.38 -4.26 1.81
C ILE A 31 10.24 -5.20 0.98
N LEU A 32 10.05 -6.51 1.16
CA LEU A 32 10.71 -7.55 0.37
C LEU A 32 9.70 -8.17 -0.59
N PHE A 33 10.02 -8.12 -1.88
CA PHE A 33 9.25 -8.74 -2.95
C PHE A 33 9.93 -10.05 -3.37
N GLY A 34 9.16 -11.12 -3.49
CA GLY A 34 9.65 -12.41 -3.96
C GLY A 34 8.63 -13.52 -3.77
N ASN A 35 8.70 -14.57 -4.58
CA ASN A 35 7.77 -15.71 -4.55
C ASN A 35 6.29 -15.31 -4.61
N GLY A 36 5.98 -14.21 -5.31
CA GLY A 36 4.64 -13.65 -5.42
C GLY A 36 4.02 -13.07 -4.15
N VAL A 37 4.86 -12.75 -3.17
CA VAL A 37 4.47 -12.07 -1.95
C VAL A 37 5.26 -10.79 -1.75
N ALA A 38 4.62 -9.82 -1.10
CA ALA A 38 5.25 -8.62 -0.55
C ALA A 38 5.25 -8.74 0.99
N LYS A 39 6.43 -8.77 1.60
CA LYS A 39 6.60 -8.85 3.06
C LYS A 39 7.04 -7.50 3.60
N PHE A 40 6.37 -7.01 4.63
CA PHE A 40 6.60 -5.68 5.20
C PHE A 40 7.23 -5.81 6.58
N PHE A 41 8.29 -5.04 6.79
CA PHE A 41 9.09 -5.04 8.01
C PHE A 41 9.09 -3.65 8.63
N SER A 42 8.91 -3.60 9.94
CA SER A 42 9.04 -2.36 10.70
C SER A 42 10.49 -1.85 10.66
N PRO A 43 10.73 -0.59 11.05
CA PRO A 43 12.10 -0.08 11.21
C PRO A 43 12.97 -0.91 12.16
N ALA A 44 12.35 -1.59 13.13
CA ALA A 44 13.01 -2.52 14.04
C ALA A 44 13.34 -3.89 13.41
N GLY A 45 12.98 -4.11 12.14
CA GLY A 45 13.20 -5.36 11.41
C GLY A 45 12.13 -6.43 11.66
N THR A 46 11.05 -6.13 12.38
CA THR A 46 9.99 -7.10 12.66
C THR A 46 9.02 -7.19 11.48
N HIS A 47 8.78 -8.40 10.97
CA HIS A 47 7.75 -8.65 9.97
C HIS A 47 6.36 -8.46 10.56
N PHE A 48 5.50 -7.65 9.94
CA PHE A 48 4.18 -7.31 10.50
C PHE A 48 3.02 -7.38 9.49
N LEU A 49 3.31 -7.41 8.19
CA LEU A 49 2.27 -7.51 7.16
C LEU A 49 2.79 -8.30 5.96
N MET A 50 1.91 -9.10 5.35
CA MET A 50 2.18 -9.82 4.11
C MET A 50 1.03 -9.58 3.13
N GLY A 51 1.37 -9.14 1.91
CA GLY A 51 0.47 -9.14 0.77
C GLY A 51 0.76 -10.33 -0.14
N CYS A 52 -0.26 -11.07 -0.54
CA CYS A 52 -0.15 -12.13 -1.55
C CYS A 52 -0.80 -11.64 -2.84
N GLY A 53 -0.06 -11.63 -3.94
CA GLY A 53 -0.63 -11.29 -5.25
C GLY A 53 -1.52 -12.41 -5.77
N SER A 54 -2.69 -12.06 -6.30
CA SER A 54 -3.49 -12.93 -7.16
C SER A 54 -3.28 -12.48 -8.61
N GLY A 55 -2.81 -13.37 -9.49
CA GLY A 55 -2.75 -13.09 -10.93
C GLY A 55 -1.54 -12.29 -11.44
N GLY A 56 -0.41 -12.28 -10.72
CA GLY A 56 0.84 -11.69 -11.23
C GLY A 56 0.93 -10.17 -11.17
N LEU A 57 0.01 -9.51 -10.46
CA LEU A 57 0.20 -8.13 -10.01
C LEU A 57 1.10 -8.13 -8.76
N TYR A 58 2.39 -8.39 -9.02
CA TYR A 58 3.52 -7.90 -8.24
C TYR A 58 4.63 -7.54 -9.24
#